data_AF-A0A556CT44-F1
#
_entry.id   AF-A0A556CT44-F1
#
_cell.length_a   1.000
_cell.length_b   1.000
_cell.length_c   1.000
_cell.angle_alpha   90.00
_cell.angle_beta   90.00
_cell.angle_gamma   90.00
#
_symmetry.space_group_name_H-M   'P 1'
#
loop_
_entity.id
_entity.type
_entity.pdbx_description
1 polymer ?
#
loop_
_entity_poly.entity_id
_entity_poly.type
_entity_poly.pdbx_seq_one_letter_code
_entity_poly.pdbx_strand_id
1 'polypeptide(L)'
;MINFSEVLKRLRKSRDLTQEQIAEQLNLTRSQIENGETNRYESDISTLILLASYFNVSVNMLIGYQTDFEDEPIKDLISTTQATYASLDEQQREHFCKQVEQFVLMIDSNRDIF
;
A
#
# COMPACT_ATOMS: atom_id res chain seq x y z
N MET A 1 -1.26 -14.06 -10.93
CA MET A 1 -1.85 -13.06 -10.02
C MET A 1 -1.16 -13.21 -8.70
N ILE A 2 -0.40 -12.19 -8.27
CA ILE A 2 0.34 -12.24 -7.00
C ILE A 2 -0.69 -12.21 -5.86
N ASN A 3 -0.57 -13.11 -4.90
CA ASN A 3 -1.45 -13.16 -3.73
C ASN A 3 -0.63 -13.09 -2.43
N PHE A 4 -1.31 -12.81 -1.32
CA PHE A 4 -0.73 -12.71 0.02
C PHE A 4 0.26 -13.83 0.35
N SER A 5 -0.11 -15.09 0.07
CA SER A 5 0.72 -16.26 0.39
C SER A 5 2.07 -16.25 -0.30
N GLU A 6 2.09 -15.91 -1.59
CA GLU A 6 3.32 -15.83 -2.37
C GLU A 6 4.21 -14.66 -1.90
N VAL A 7 3.59 -13.51 -1.59
CA VAL A 7 4.31 -12.31 -1.14
C VAL A 7 4.94 -12.54 0.23
N LEU A 8 4.17 -13.06 1.20
CA LEU A 8 4.66 -13.33 2.55
C LEU A 8 5.84 -14.31 2.51
N LYS A 9 5.71 -15.40 1.76
CA LYS A 9 6.78 -16.39 1.59
C LYS A 9 8.03 -15.81 0.95
N ARG A 10 7.86 -14.93 -0.04
CA ARG A 10 8.97 -14.23 -0.70
C ARG A 10 9.67 -13.26 0.25
N LEU A 11 8.93 -12.44 0.99
CA LEU A 11 9.47 -11.48 1.97
C LEU A 11 10.21 -12.18 3.10
N ARG A 12 9.67 -13.29 3.61
CA ARG A 12 10.36 -14.10 4.63
C ARG A 12 11.68 -14.65 4.09
N LYS A 13 11.65 -15.24 2.89
CA LYS A 13 12.84 -15.83 2.26
C LYS A 13 13.88 -14.78 1.88
N SER A 14 13.50 -13.55 1.52
CA SER A 14 14.46 -12.49 1.21
C SER A 14 15.22 -11.96 2.44
N ARG A 15 14.76 -12.33 3.64
CA ARG A 15 15.44 -12.09 4.92
C ARG A 15 16.11 -13.35 5.48
N ASP A 16 16.18 -14.43 4.72
CA ASP A 16 16.75 -15.73 5.12
C ASP A 16 16.13 -16.33 6.40
N LEU A 17 14.85 -16.05 6.65
CA LEU A 17 14.14 -16.50 7.85
C LEU A 17 13.40 -17.82 7.63
N THR A 18 13.36 -18.68 8.64
CA THR A 18 12.42 -19.81 8.73
C THR A 18 11.05 -19.34 9.21
N GLN A 19 10.02 -20.18 9.02
CA GLN A 19 8.66 -19.89 9.53
C GLN A 19 8.64 -19.77 11.07
N GLU A 20 9.49 -20.55 11.76
CA GLU A 20 9.61 -20.49 13.22
C GLU A 20 10.23 -19.16 13.66
N GLN A 21 11.33 -18.73 13.02
CA GLN A 21 12.04 -17.51 13.40
C GLN A 21 11.18 -16.26 13.26
N ILE A 22 10.42 -16.13 12.16
CA ILE A 22 9.52 -14.99 12.02
C ILE A 22 8.34 -15.06 13.01
N ALA A 23 7.83 -16.25 13.29
CA ALA A 23 6.76 -16.44 14.26
C ALA A 23 7.19 -15.97 15.66
N GLU A 24 8.38 -16.41 16.11
CA GLU A 24 8.98 -15.98 17.37
C GLU A 24 9.17 -14.46 17.44
N GLN A 25 9.70 -13.85 16.38
CA GLN A 25 9.96 -12.40 16.34
C GLN A 25 8.69 -11.55 16.39
N LEU A 26 7.56 -12.08 15.90
CA LEU A 26 6.28 -11.39 15.84
C LEU A 26 5.29 -11.81 16.93
N ASN A 27 5.70 -12.67 17.86
CA ASN A 27 4.81 -13.31 18.84
C ASN A 27 3.59 -13.99 18.18
N LEU A 28 3.83 -14.64 17.04
CA LEU A 28 2.87 -15.47 16.33
C LEU A 28 3.25 -16.94 16.49
N THR A 29 2.34 -17.83 16.15
CA THR A 29 2.63 -19.26 16.05
C THR A 29 3.19 -19.60 14.68
N ARG A 30 4.06 -20.61 14.59
CA ARG A 30 4.53 -21.13 13.29
C ARG A 30 3.37 -21.51 12.36
N SER A 31 2.30 -22.05 12.93
CA SER A 31 1.07 -22.40 12.19
C SER A 31 0.40 -21.19 11.55
N GLN A 32 0.36 -20.03 12.23
CA GLN A 32 -0.17 -18.79 11.63
C GLN A 32 0.65 -18.37 10.40
N ILE A 33 1.98 -18.48 10.46
CA ILE A 33 2.85 -18.16 9.32
C ILE A 33 2.67 -19.18 8.20
N GLU A 34 2.66 -20.48 8.52
CA GLU A 34 2.45 -21.55 7.54
C GLU A 34 1.10 -21.42 6.82
N ASN A 35 0.04 -21.13 7.55
CA ASN A 35 -1.30 -20.93 6.99
C ASN A 35 -1.35 -19.69 6.10
N GLY A 36 -0.69 -18.60 6.51
CA GLY A 36 -0.55 -17.39 5.72
C GLY A 36 0.23 -17.61 4.42
N GLU A 37 1.18 -18.57 4.39
CA GLU A 37 1.94 -18.92 3.19
C GLU A 37 1.30 -19.98 2.29
N THR A 38 0.15 -20.56 2.69
CA THR A 38 -0.50 -21.68 1.99
C THR A 38 -1.94 -21.40 1.58
N ASN A 39 -2.41 -20.15 1.65
CA ASN A 39 -3.79 -19.71 1.33
C ASN A 39 -4.86 -20.41 2.18
N ARG A 40 -4.54 -20.82 3.41
CA ARG A 40 -5.46 -21.58 4.28
C ARG A 40 -6.09 -20.76 5.40
N TYR A 41 -5.72 -19.49 5.55
CA TYR A 41 -6.21 -18.61 6.60
C TYR A 41 -6.20 -17.16 6.11
N GLU A 42 -7.34 -16.48 6.19
CA GLU A 42 -7.38 -15.02 6.09
C GLU A 42 -6.79 -14.45 7.38
N SER A 43 -5.58 -13.91 7.30
CA SER A 43 -4.98 -13.18 8.42
C SER A 43 -5.88 -12.02 8.84
N ASP A 44 -6.05 -11.82 10.14
CA ASP A 44 -6.74 -10.62 10.62
C ASP A 44 -5.96 -9.35 10.26
N ILE A 45 -6.65 -8.20 10.27
CA ILE A 45 -6.07 -6.91 9.89
C ILE A 45 -4.85 -6.58 10.77
N SER A 46 -4.90 -6.93 12.06
CA SER A 46 -3.79 -6.70 13.00
C SER A 46 -2.52 -7.43 12.58
N THR A 47 -2.64 -8.69 12.16
CA THR A 47 -1.54 -9.51 11.66
C THR A 47 -1.00 -8.95 10.35
N LEU A 48 -1.87 -8.48 9.45
CA LEU A 48 -1.45 -7.83 8.20
C LEU A 48 -0.64 -6.55 8.46
N ILE A 49 -1.10 -5.70 9.38
CA ILE A 49 -0.38 -4.47 9.76
C ILE A 49 0.97 -4.81 10.39
N LEU A 50 1.01 -5.82 11.27
CA LEU A 50 2.23 -6.28 11.93
C LEU A 50 3.27 -6.77 10.91
N LEU A 51 2.86 -7.65 9.99
CA LEU A 51 3.71 -8.17 8.92
C LEU A 51 4.18 -7.07 7.98
N ALA A 52 3.28 -6.17 7.57
CA ALA A 52 3.60 -5.04 6.71
C ALA A 52 4.65 -4.13 7.36
N SER A 53 4.48 -3.83 8.66
CA SER A 53 5.44 -3.03 9.43
C SER A 53 6.79 -3.72 9.56
N TYR A 54 6.81 -5.02 9.88
CA TYR A 54 8.03 -5.81 10.02
C TYR A 54 8.87 -5.86 8.74
N PHE A 55 8.21 -6.05 7.59
CA PHE A 55 8.87 -6.09 6.29
C PHE A 55 9.09 -4.72 5.65
N ASN A 56 8.59 -3.65 6.28
CA ASN A 56 8.60 -2.29 5.77
C ASN A 56 7.99 -2.18 4.36
N VAL A 57 6.78 -2.75 4.20
CA VAL A 57 5.97 -2.71 2.97
C VAL A 57 4.56 -2.20 3.28
N SER A 58 3.82 -1.75 2.27
CA SER A 58 2.39 -1.45 2.45
C SER A 58 1.56 -2.72 2.60
N VAL A 59 0.41 -2.63 3.27
CA VAL A 59 -0.55 -3.75 3.34
C VAL A 59 -1.00 -4.17 1.94
N ASN A 60 -1.20 -3.20 1.03
CA ASN A 60 -1.54 -3.46 -0.38
C ASN A 60 -0.50 -4.36 -1.07
N MET A 61 0.79 -4.02 -0.92
CA MET A 61 1.87 -4.85 -1.46
C MET A 61 1.87 -6.23 -0.82
N LEU A 62 1.73 -6.31 0.50
CA LEU A 62 1.73 -7.55 1.26
C LEU A 62 0.63 -8.51 0.79
N ILE A 63 -0.58 -8.02 0.56
CA ILE A 63 -1.72 -8.87 0.15
C ILE A 63 -1.76 -9.14 -1.36
N GLY A 64 -0.82 -8.59 -2.13
CA GLY A 64 -0.82 -8.69 -3.60
C GLY A 64 -1.92 -7.85 -4.25
N TYR A 65 -2.45 -6.85 -3.54
CA TYR A 65 -3.44 -5.93 -4.07
C TYR A 65 -2.74 -4.75 -4.72
N GLN A 66 -2.68 -4.78 -6.05
CA GLN A 66 -2.41 -3.60 -6.86
C GLN A 66 -3.75 -3.01 -7.25
N THR A 67 -3.98 -1.75 -6.92
CA THR A 67 -5.07 -0.99 -7.54
C THR A 67 -4.71 -0.75 -9.00
N ASP A 68 -5.69 -0.78 -9.91
CA ASP A 68 -5.50 -0.48 -11.34
C ASP A 68 -5.00 0.96 -11.63
N PHE A 69 -4.71 1.77 -10.61
CA PHE A 69 -4.02 3.05 -10.70
C PHE A 69 -2.51 2.90 -10.98
N GLU A 70 -2.12 1.95 -11.85
CA GLU A 70 -0.75 1.82 -12.37
C GLU A 70 -0.54 2.61 -13.67
N ASP A 71 -1.31 3.69 -13.88
CA ASP A 71 -0.97 4.66 -14.91
C ASP A 71 0.19 5.53 -14.38
N GLU A 72 1.43 5.20 -14.76
CA GLU A 72 2.64 5.91 -14.27
C GLU A 72 2.51 7.46 -14.32
N PRO A 73 1.91 8.08 -15.35
CA PRO A 73 1.58 9.52 -15.34
C PRO A 73 0.73 10.00 -14.16
N ILE A 74 -0.33 9.27 -13.76
CA ILE A 74 -1.19 9.71 -12.64
C ILE A 74 -0.45 9.56 -11.31
N LYS A 75 0.39 8.53 -11.20
CA LYS A 75 1.21 8.27 -10.02
C LYS A 75 2.28 9.34 -9.81
N ASP A 76 2.96 9.75 -10.87
CA ASP A 76 3.92 10.86 -10.83
C ASP A 76 3.24 12.18 -10.45
N LEU A 77 2.05 12.45 -11.01
CA LEU A 77 1.26 13.62 -10.66
C LEU A 77 0.85 13.61 -9.19
N ILE A 78 0.33 12.48 -8.68
CA ILE A 78 -0.07 12.34 -7.27
C ILE A 78 1.12 12.56 -6.34
N SER A 79 2.27 11.95 -6.65
CA SER A 79 3.47 12.10 -5.82
C SER A 79 3.96 13.55 -5.75
N THR A 80 3.99 14.25 -6.89
CA THR A 80 4.36 15.67 -6.98
C THR A 80 3.36 16.57 -6.23
N THR A 81 2.07 16.28 -6.37
CA THR A 81 0.98 16.98 -5.68
C THR A 81 1.12 16.84 -4.16
N GLN A 82 1.39 15.63 -3.66
CA GLN A 82 1.58 15.35 -2.24
C GLN A 82 2.82 16.05 -1.67
N ALA A 83 3.95 15.98 -2.37
CA ALA A 83 5.19 16.65 -1.94
C ALA A 83 5.01 18.17 -1.87
N THR A 84 4.33 18.75 -2.86
CA THR A 84 4.01 20.19 -2.89
C THR A 84 3.12 20.55 -1.71
N TYR A 85 1.98 19.85 -1.51
CA TYR A 85 1.05 20.11 -0.42
C TYR A 85 1.70 20.03 0.97
N ALA A 86 2.59 19.06 1.19
CA ALA A 86 3.30 18.90 2.45
C ALA A 86 4.18 20.11 2.80
N SER A 87 4.74 20.79 1.79
CA SER A 87 5.61 21.97 1.98
C SER A 87 4.88 23.28 2.27
N LEU A 88 3.55 23.31 2.10
CA LEU A 88 2.72 24.51 2.26
C LEU A 88 2.30 24.75 3.71
N ASP A 89 2.04 26.01 4.05
CA ASP A 89 1.36 26.41 5.28
C ASP A 89 -0.15 26.13 5.24
N GLU A 90 -0.84 26.34 6.36
CA GLU A 90 -2.28 26.04 6.49
C GLU A 90 -3.16 26.82 5.51
N GLN A 91 -2.90 28.11 5.32
CA GLN A 91 -3.67 28.95 4.41
C GLN A 91 -3.43 28.55 2.94
N GLN A 92 -2.16 28.29 2.60
CA GLN A 92 -1.76 27.83 1.29
C GLN A 92 -2.35 26.46 0.95
N ARG A 93 -2.42 25.54 1.91
CA ARG A 93 -3.06 24.22 1.73
C ARG A 93 -4.54 24.33 1.41
N GLU A 94 -5.27 25.21 2.10
CA GLU A 94 -6.69 25.45 1.81
C GLU A 94 -6.86 26.00 0.39
N HIS A 95 -6.02 26.97 0.00
CA HIS A 95 -6.06 27.53 -1.34
C HIS A 95 -5.72 26.50 -2.43
N PHE A 96 -4.67 25.71 -2.20
CA PHE A 96 -4.24 24.63 -3.09
C PHE A 96 -5.38 23.65 -3.37
N CYS A 97 -6.06 23.16 -2.33
CA CYS A 97 -7.17 22.22 -2.49
C CYS A 97 -8.30 22.83 -3.32
N LYS A 98 -8.67 24.09 -3.05
CA LYS A 98 -9.71 24.80 -3.84
C LYS A 98 -9.31 24.89 -5.31
N GLN A 99 -8.07 25.24 -5.62
CA GLN A 99 -7.60 25.36 -7.01
C GLN A 99 -7.61 24.02 -7.74
N VAL A 100 -7.11 22.96 -7.11
CA VAL A 100 -7.12 21.61 -7.68
C VAL A 100 -8.56 21.15 -7.94
N GLU A 101 -9.45 21.36 -6.98
CA GLU A 101 -10.88 21.03 -7.14
C GLU A 101 -11.52 21.77 -8.32
N GLN A 102 -11.29 23.09 -8.44
CA GLN A 102 -11.80 23.86 -9.57
C GLN A 102 -11.29 23.32 -10.92
N PHE A 103 -10.02 22.92 -10.99
CA PHE A 103 -9.45 22.37 -12.22
C PHE A 103 -10.06 21.00 -12.56
N VAL A 104 -10.25 20.13 -11.57
CA VAL A 104 -10.91 18.83 -11.75
C VAL A 104 -12.34 19.01 -12.22
N LEU A 105 -13.12 19.90 -11.58
CA LEU A 105 -14.49 20.21 -11.98
C LEU A 105 -14.56 20.80 -13.40
N MET A 106 -13.58 21.61 -13.78
CA MET A 106 -13.49 22.17 -15.13
C MET A 106 -13.25 21.07 -16.17
N ILE A 107 -12.35 20.13 -15.93
CA ILE A 107 -12.14 18.98 -16.83
C ILE A 107 -13.39 18.10 -16.89
N ASP A 108 -14.00 17.82 -15.74
CA ASP A 108 -15.20 16.98 -15.66
C ASP A 108 -16.40 17.58 -16.42
N SER A 109 -16.53 18.91 -16.38
CA SER A 109 -17.58 19.64 -17.11
C SER A 109 -17.29 19.78 -18.61
N ASN A 110 -16.05 19.53 -19.05
CA ASN A 110 -15.60 19.72 -20.43
C ASN A 110 -14.96 18.44 -21.00
N ARG A 111 -15.47 17.26 -20.64
CA ARG A 111 -14.93 15.96 -21.04
C ARG A 111 -14.81 15.76 -22.55
N ASP A 112 -15.64 16.42 -23.36
CA ASP A 112 -15.63 16.29 -24.83
C ASP A 112 -14.50 17.10 -25.50
N ILE A 113 -13.81 17.97 -24.75
CA ILE A 113 -12.75 18.86 -25.24
C ILE A 113 -11.35 18.30 -24.89
N PHE A 114 -11.29 17.29 -24.01
CA PHE A 114 -10.07 16.65 -23.53
C PHE A 114 -9.91 15.22 -24.04
#